data_AF-A0A0F2S7Z8-F1
#
_entry.id   AF-A0A0F2S7Z8-F1
#
_cell.length_a   1.000
_cell.length_b   1.000
_cell.length_c   1.000
_cell.angle_alpha   90.00
_cell.angle_beta   90.00
_cell.angle_gamma   90.00
#
_symmetry.space_group_name_H-M   'P 1'
#
loop_
_entity.id
_entity.type
_entity.pdbx_description
1 polymer ?
#
loop_
_entity_poly.entity_id
_entity_poly.type
_entity_poly.pdbx_seq_one_letter_code
_entity_poly.pdbx_strand_id
1 'polypeptide(L)'
;MKQTWMKYSYLFTILFFTLGFFNIGFAWIGFFCLIMPFVFVIKDNKRTWCQSYCPRSNLFTRLFARIGTHRQPPKWLINGTGKRIMLIYFTLNFLMICLSTLMVFLDNRDPLEKIRFLMAFQLPWNMPNLLSIGAIPDWAVHLGYRVYSMMFTTTIIGLLLSYRYRARTWCAICPMGTLSGFAIRKPITLGTNEHVAK
;
A
#
# COMPACT_ATOMS: atom_id res chain seq x y z
N MET A 1 5.00 24.56 -7.84
CA MET A 1 5.53 23.18 -7.97
C MET A 1 4.79 22.10 -7.15
N LYS A 2 4.34 22.33 -5.91
CA LYS A 2 3.61 21.29 -5.13
C LYS A 2 2.33 20.77 -5.81
N GLN A 3 1.55 21.63 -6.47
CA GLN A 3 0.30 21.24 -7.14
C GLN A 3 0.50 20.35 -8.38
N THR A 4 1.57 20.53 -9.16
CA THR A 4 1.83 19.70 -10.35
C THR A 4 2.21 18.29 -9.95
N TRP A 5 3.05 18.11 -8.92
CA TRP A 5 3.37 16.79 -8.38
C TRP A 5 2.14 16.05 -7.84
N MET A 6 1.23 16.76 -7.18
CA MET A 6 -0.06 16.19 -6.76
C MET A 6 -0.94 15.79 -7.96
N LYS A 7 -0.83 16.49 -9.10
CA LYS A 7 -1.58 16.14 -10.31
C LYS A 7 -1.04 14.87 -10.99
N TYR A 8 0.28 14.66 -10.99
CA TYR A 8 0.92 13.56 -11.72
C TYR A 8 1.22 12.29 -10.89
N SER A 9 0.97 12.29 -9.57
CA SER A 9 1.30 11.13 -8.74
C SER A 9 0.61 9.83 -9.17
N TYR A 10 -0.57 9.87 -9.81
CA TYR A 10 -1.23 8.66 -10.31
C TYR A 10 -0.43 7.92 -11.40
N LEU A 11 0.38 8.64 -12.21
CA LEU A 11 1.23 8.03 -13.24
C LEU A 11 2.22 7.07 -12.62
N PHE A 12 2.70 7.34 -11.42
CA PHE A 12 3.64 6.45 -10.72
C PHE A 12 3.02 5.08 -10.45
N THR A 13 1.73 5.02 -10.07
CA THR A 13 1.05 3.73 -9.84
C THR A 13 0.81 2.98 -11.15
N ILE A 14 0.42 3.67 -12.22
CA ILE A 14 0.22 3.05 -13.54
C ILE A 14 1.57 2.52 -14.06
N LEU A 15 2.60 3.36 -14.02
CA LEU A 15 3.95 3.01 -14.44
C LEU A 15 4.47 1.80 -13.66
N PHE A 16 4.31 1.78 -12.32
CA PHE A 16 4.70 0.64 -11.50
C PHE A 16 4.01 -0.67 -11.91
N PHE A 17 2.69 -0.65 -12.16
CA PHE A 17 1.97 -1.85 -12.58
C PHE A 17 2.37 -2.31 -13.98
N THR A 18 2.56 -1.37 -14.91
CA THR A 18 3.03 -1.65 -16.26
C THR A 18 4.43 -2.24 -16.24
N LEU A 19 5.40 -1.63 -15.55
CA LEU A 19 6.76 -2.19 -15.45
C LEU A 19 6.78 -3.54 -14.74
N GLY A 20 6.01 -3.72 -13.66
CA GLY A 20 5.95 -5.00 -12.96
C GLY A 20 5.32 -6.13 -13.78
N PHE A 21 4.52 -5.81 -14.80
CA PHE A 21 4.01 -6.78 -15.77
C PHE A 21 5.07 -7.20 -16.78
N PHE A 22 5.97 -6.28 -17.17
CA PHE A 22 7.04 -6.56 -18.14
C PHE A 22 8.30 -7.16 -17.50
N ASN A 23 8.62 -6.80 -16.26
CA ASN A 23 9.82 -7.27 -15.58
C ASN A 23 9.70 -7.16 -14.04
N ILE A 24 9.84 -8.30 -13.34
CA ILE A 24 9.74 -8.36 -11.88
C ILE A 24 10.91 -7.69 -11.15
N GLY A 25 12.05 -7.50 -11.81
CA GLY A 25 13.22 -6.82 -11.26
C GLY A 25 12.93 -5.37 -10.85
N PHE A 26 11.95 -4.71 -11.45
CA PHE A 26 11.56 -3.35 -11.05
C PHE A 26 10.65 -3.29 -9.80
N ALA A 27 10.25 -4.43 -9.24
CA ALA A 27 9.41 -4.48 -8.04
C ALA A 27 10.07 -3.83 -6.80
N TRP A 28 11.39 -3.63 -6.83
CA TRP A 28 12.16 -2.84 -5.85
C TRP A 28 11.63 -1.41 -5.69
N ILE A 29 11.09 -0.81 -6.74
CA ILE A 29 10.45 0.51 -6.68
C ILE A 29 9.24 0.50 -5.73
N GLY A 30 8.61 -0.66 -5.54
CA GLY A 30 7.52 -0.87 -4.59
C GLY A 30 7.92 -0.63 -3.14
N PHE A 31 9.17 -0.94 -2.75
CA PHE A 31 9.68 -0.66 -1.41
C PHE A 31 9.70 0.83 -1.12
N PHE A 32 10.14 1.63 -2.09
CA PHE A 32 10.13 3.07 -1.95
C PHE A 32 8.71 3.59 -1.65
N CYS A 33 7.69 3.05 -2.31
CA CYS A 33 6.29 3.40 -2.06
C CYS A 33 5.81 3.01 -0.64
N LEU A 34 6.35 1.94 -0.05
CA LEU A 34 6.03 1.49 1.30
C LEU A 34 6.78 2.30 2.38
N ILE A 35 8.00 2.74 2.09
CA ILE A 35 8.85 3.51 3.01
C ILE A 35 8.44 4.99 3.08
N MET A 36 8.08 5.59 1.95
CA MET A 36 7.71 7.01 1.85
C MET A 36 6.65 7.48 2.88
N PRO A 37 5.54 6.76 3.14
CA PRO A 37 4.60 7.13 4.19
C PRO A 37 5.25 7.34 5.56
N PHE A 38 6.23 6.50 5.94
CA PHE A 38 6.89 6.58 7.24
C PHE A 38 7.86 7.76 7.31
N VAL A 39 8.63 8.00 6.24
CA VAL A 39 9.56 9.15 6.17
C VAL A 39 8.81 10.47 6.35
N PHE A 40 7.66 10.63 5.68
CA PHE A 40 6.85 11.85 5.80
C PHE A 40 6.17 11.99 7.16
N VAL A 41 5.79 10.89 7.81
CA VAL A 41 5.21 10.94 9.16
C VAL A 41 6.24 11.37 10.19
N ILE A 42 7.48 10.87 10.09
CA ILE A 42 8.57 11.27 10.99
C ILE A 42 8.90 12.76 10.82
N LYS A 43 8.87 13.27 9.59
CA LYS A 43 9.24 14.67 9.30
C LYS A 43 8.13 15.68 9.60
N ASP A 44 6.90 15.42 9.16
CA ASP A 44 5.81 16.40 9.22
C ASP A 44 4.85 16.17 10.42
N ASN A 45 4.98 15.04 11.13
CA ASN A 45 4.08 14.58 12.19
C ASN A 45 2.58 14.68 11.83
N LYS A 46 2.30 14.60 10.52
CA LYS A 46 0.99 14.76 9.88
C LYS A 46 0.83 13.69 8.82
N ARG A 47 -0.42 13.34 8.50
CA ARG A 47 -0.75 12.33 7.47
C ARG A 47 -0.62 12.88 6.04
N THR A 48 0.40 13.72 5.78
CA THR A 48 0.59 14.43 4.52
C THR A 48 0.70 13.48 3.33
N TRP A 49 1.38 12.34 3.51
CA TRP A 49 1.50 11.32 2.47
C TRP A 49 0.14 10.74 2.06
N CYS A 50 -0.65 10.29 3.04
CA CYS A 50 -1.95 9.68 2.78
C CYS A 50 -3.01 10.68 2.28
N GLN A 51 -2.92 11.95 2.69
CA GLN A 51 -3.89 12.98 2.33
C GLN A 51 -3.62 13.63 0.97
N SER A 52 -2.34 13.79 0.61
CA SER A 52 -1.93 14.67 -0.50
C SER A 52 -1.07 13.96 -1.55
N TYR A 53 -0.17 13.06 -1.14
CA TYR A 53 0.84 12.51 -2.05
C TYR A 53 0.62 11.06 -2.49
N CYS A 54 -0.29 10.32 -1.86
CA CYS A 54 -0.50 8.90 -2.16
C CYS A 54 -0.90 8.70 -3.64
N PRO A 55 -0.01 8.11 -4.46
CA PRO A 55 -0.20 8.03 -5.92
C PRO A 55 -1.44 7.20 -6.27
N ARG A 56 -1.70 6.16 -5.46
CA ARG A 56 -2.85 5.27 -5.60
C ARG A 56 -4.18 5.91 -5.20
N SER A 57 -4.22 6.72 -4.15
CA SER A 57 -5.44 7.46 -3.77
C SER A 57 -5.82 8.45 -4.87
N ASN A 58 -4.82 9.07 -5.48
CA ASN A 58 -5.02 9.99 -6.59
C ASN A 58 -5.56 9.26 -7.82
N LEU A 59 -5.02 8.06 -8.14
CA LEU A 59 -5.53 7.20 -9.20
C LEU A 59 -7.04 6.89 -9.01
N PHE A 60 -7.45 6.43 -7.83
CA PHE A 60 -8.87 6.13 -7.58
C PHE A 60 -9.75 7.37 -7.63
N THR A 61 -9.27 8.50 -7.09
CA THR A 61 -10.03 9.76 -7.12
C THR A 61 -10.26 10.22 -8.55
N ARG A 62 -9.29 10.06 -9.45
CA ARG A 62 -9.43 10.41 -10.88
C ARG A 62 -10.28 9.41 -11.65
N LEU A 63 -10.03 8.12 -11.46
CA LEU A 63 -10.75 7.04 -12.15
C LEU A 63 -12.25 7.06 -11.82
N PHE A 64 -12.58 7.28 -10.55
CA PHE A 64 -13.95 7.28 -10.06
C PHE A 64 -14.55 8.68 -9.87
N ALA A 65 -13.84 9.76 -10.21
CA ALA A 65 -14.45 11.10 -10.25
C ALA A 65 -15.59 11.21 -11.27
N ARG A 66 -15.52 10.43 -12.36
CA ARG A 66 -16.49 10.47 -13.46
C ARG A 66 -17.46 9.27 -13.46
N ILE A 67 -17.10 8.18 -12.78
CA ILE A 67 -17.81 6.87 -12.86
C ILE A 67 -18.31 6.40 -11.48
N GLY A 68 -17.73 6.91 -10.38
CA GLY A 68 -17.97 6.38 -9.04
C GLY A 68 -19.34 6.74 -8.48
N THR A 69 -19.99 5.77 -7.83
CA THR A 69 -21.23 6.06 -7.10
C THR A 69 -20.89 6.86 -5.83
N HIS A 70 -21.49 8.04 -5.64
CA HIS A 70 -21.24 8.92 -4.48
C HIS A 70 -21.83 8.41 -3.15
N ARG A 71 -22.02 7.09 -3.01
CA ARG A 71 -22.60 6.50 -1.81
C ARG A 71 -21.64 6.58 -0.64
N GLN A 72 -22.20 6.91 0.53
CA GLN A 72 -21.43 6.94 1.76
C GLN A 72 -21.03 5.51 2.16
N PRO A 73 -19.78 5.29 2.55
CA PRO A 73 -19.32 3.98 3.01
C PRO A 73 -20.02 3.57 4.31
N PRO A 74 -20.33 2.27 4.49
CA PRO A 74 -21.02 1.77 5.68
C PRO A 74 -20.14 1.97 6.93
N LYS A 75 -20.78 2.31 8.05
CA LYS A 75 -20.10 2.60 9.33
C LYS A 75 -19.19 1.46 9.79
N TRP A 76 -19.56 0.20 9.54
CA TRP A 76 -18.75 -0.98 9.90
C TRP A 76 -17.37 -0.99 9.25
N LEU A 77 -17.26 -0.54 8.00
CA LEU A 77 -16.02 -0.55 7.24
C LEU A 77 -15.06 0.55 7.74
N ILE A 78 -15.59 1.70 8.15
CA ILE A 78 -14.80 2.81 8.72
C ILE A 78 -14.59 2.68 10.23
N ASN A 79 -15.37 1.81 10.88
CA ASN A 79 -15.27 1.53 12.31
C ASN A 79 -13.90 0.95 12.66
N GLY A 80 -13.55 1.01 13.94
CA GLY A 80 -12.29 0.48 14.46
C GLY A 80 -12.02 -0.97 14.05
N THR A 81 -13.07 -1.79 13.93
CA THR A 81 -12.98 -3.20 13.53
C THR A 81 -12.47 -3.40 12.11
N GLY A 82 -13.03 -2.70 11.11
CA GLY A 82 -12.60 -2.84 9.71
C GLY A 82 -11.14 -2.42 9.49
N LYS A 83 -10.72 -1.34 10.16
CA LYS A 83 -9.31 -0.90 10.17
C LYS A 83 -8.39 -1.94 10.81
N ARG A 84 -8.82 -2.56 11.93
CA ARG A 84 -8.04 -3.57 12.64
C ARG A 84 -7.88 -4.86 11.82
N ILE A 85 -8.95 -5.32 11.17
CA ILE A 85 -8.91 -6.49 10.27
C ILE A 85 -7.92 -6.24 9.12
N MET A 86 -8.02 -5.09 8.45
CA MET A 86 -7.12 -4.74 7.35
C MET A 86 -5.67 -4.59 7.81
N LEU A 87 -5.46 -4.04 9.00
CA LEU A 87 -4.13 -3.93 9.60
C LEU A 87 -3.53 -5.31 9.92
N ILE A 88 -4.30 -6.21 10.53
CA ILE A 88 -3.86 -7.59 10.81
C ILE A 88 -3.50 -8.30 9.50
N TYR A 89 -4.34 -8.20 8.47
CA TYR A 89 -4.06 -8.77 7.15
C TYR A 89 -2.74 -8.24 6.58
N PHE A 90 -2.51 -6.93 6.65
CA PHE A 90 -1.27 -6.30 6.15
C PHE A 90 -0.04 -6.77 6.93
N THR A 91 -0.11 -6.77 8.26
CA THR A 91 1.00 -7.18 9.13
C THR A 91 1.34 -8.66 8.95
N LEU A 92 0.34 -9.54 8.83
CA LEU A 92 0.56 -10.96 8.55
C LEU A 92 1.22 -11.19 7.19
N ASN A 93 0.77 -10.47 6.15
CA ASN A 93 1.41 -10.53 4.83
C ASN A 93 2.85 -10.05 4.88
N PHE A 94 3.12 -8.91 5.53
CA PHE A 94 4.48 -8.37 5.65
C PHE A 94 5.39 -9.32 6.42
N LEU A 95 4.92 -9.89 7.54
CA LEU A 95 5.67 -10.88 8.31
C LEU A 95 5.98 -12.12 7.47
N MET A 96 5.01 -12.63 6.71
CA MET A 96 5.20 -13.77 5.81
C MET A 96 6.23 -13.48 4.71
N ILE A 97 6.28 -12.25 4.18
CA ILE A 97 7.28 -11.83 3.19
C ILE A 97 8.68 -11.76 3.82
N CYS A 98 8.79 -11.16 5.01
CA CYS A 98 10.05 -11.07 5.73
C CYS A 98 10.60 -12.46 6.07
N LEU A 99 9.77 -13.34 6.65
CA LEU A 99 10.17 -14.70 7.01
C LEU A 99 10.57 -15.52 5.78
N SER A 100 9.83 -15.42 4.68
CA SER A 100 10.19 -16.15 3.45
C SER A 100 11.46 -15.64 2.80
N THR A 101 11.70 -14.33 2.84
CA THR A 101 12.93 -13.74 2.27
C THR A 101 14.13 -14.10 3.13
N LEU A 102 13.95 -14.11 4.46
CA LEU A 102 14.98 -14.56 5.40
C LEU A 102 15.30 -16.05 5.23
N MET A 103 14.27 -16.90 5.02
CA MET A 103 14.47 -18.31 4.73
C MET A 103 15.24 -18.54 3.43
N VAL A 104 14.92 -17.82 2.34
CA VAL A 104 15.66 -17.93 1.06
C VAL A 104 17.09 -17.40 1.18
N PHE A 105 17.35 -16.47 2.09
CA PHE A 105 18.70 -15.96 2.36
C PHE A 105 19.55 -16.93 3.19
N LEU A 106 18.93 -17.69 4.11
CA LEU A 106 19.62 -18.63 5.02
C LEU A 106 19.69 -20.06 4.48
N ASP A 107 18.70 -20.48 3.70
CA ASP A 107 18.51 -21.83 3.18
C ASP A 107 18.39 -21.68 1.65
N ASN A 108 19.33 -22.27 0.90
CA ASN A 108 19.46 -22.18 -0.57
C ASN A 108 18.30 -22.92 -1.29
N ARG A 109 17.06 -22.53 -0.96
CA ARG A 109 15.79 -23.12 -1.41
C ARG A 109 15.32 -22.38 -2.65
N ASP A 110 14.90 -23.13 -3.65
CA ASP A 110 14.49 -22.58 -4.95
C ASP A 110 13.42 -21.48 -4.80
N PRO A 111 13.56 -20.36 -5.52
CA PRO A 111 12.61 -19.26 -5.47
C PRO A 111 11.23 -19.73 -5.96
N LEU A 112 10.20 -19.62 -5.11
CA LEU A 112 8.82 -19.83 -5.57
C LEU A 112 8.39 -18.64 -6.46
N GLU A 113 8.51 -18.80 -7.77
CA GLU A 113 8.10 -17.86 -8.83
C GLU A 113 6.57 -17.86 -9.08
N LYS A 114 5.75 -17.87 -8.03
CA LYS A 114 4.28 -17.91 -8.19
C LYS A 114 3.60 -16.72 -7.51
N ILE A 115 2.85 -15.95 -8.29
CA ILE A 115 2.00 -14.85 -7.80
C ILE A 115 0.80 -15.46 -7.07
N ARG A 116 0.75 -15.27 -5.75
CA ARG A 116 -0.38 -15.71 -4.92
C ARG A 116 -1.33 -14.54 -4.69
N PHE A 117 -2.52 -14.62 -5.26
CA PHE A 117 -3.60 -13.67 -5.02
C PHE A 117 -4.24 -13.93 -3.65
N LEU A 118 -4.26 -12.91 -2.79
CA LEU A 118 -4.94 -12.94 -1.49
C LEU A 118 -4.60 -14.18 -0.64
N MET A 119 -3.33 -14.61 -0.64
CA MET A 119 -2.84 -15.84 0.03
C MET A 119 -3.43 -17.18 -0.50
N ALA A 120 -4.58 -17.18 -1.19
CA ALA A 120 -5.39 -18.37 -1.47
C ALA A 120 -5.57 -18.73 -2.96
N PHE A 121 -5.49 -17.77 -3.90
CA PHE A 121 -5.67 -18.04 -5.33
C PHE A 121 -4.33 -17.93 -6.06
N GLN A 122 -3.75 -19.06 -6.46
CA GLN A 122 -2.58 -19.05 -7.34
C GLN A 122 -3.06 -18.66 -8.73
N LEU A 123 -2.63 -17.50 -9.26
CA LEU A 123 -2.84 -17.26 -10.70
C LEU A 123 -1.85 -18.15 -11.46
N PRO A 124 -2.30 -18.98 -12.41
CA PRO A 124 -1.43 -19.87 -13.19
C PRO A 124 -0.62 -19.12 -14.27
N TRP A 125 -0.57 -17.79 -14.20
CA TRP A 125 0.16 -17.01 -15.19
C TRP A 125 1.62 -16.89 -14.76
N ASN A 126 2.50 -17.68 -15.39
CA ASN A 126 3.94 -17.49 -15.31
C ASN A 126 4.26 -16.15 -15.99
N MET A 127 4.71 -15.16 -15.20
CA MET A 127 5.20 -13.92 -15.77
C MET A 127 6.52 -14.20 -16.49
N PRO A 128 6.68 -13.77 -17.74
CA PRO A 128 7.92 -13.98 -18.45
C PRO A 128 8.99 -13.06 -17.85
N ASN A 129 10.06 -13.63 -17.30
CA ASN A 129 11.27 -12.92 -16.89
C ASN A 129 12.02 -12.46 -18.18
N LEU A 130 11.51 -11.42 -18.85
CA LEU A 130 11.96 -11.03 -20.20
C LEU A 130 13.34 -10.32 -20.24
N LEU A 131 13.92 -9.97 -19.09
CA LEU A 131 15.24 -9.35 -18.99
C LEU A 131 16.09 -10.11 -17.96
N SER A 132 16.84 -11.10 -18.45
CA SER A 132 18.02 -11.65 -17.77
C SER A 132 19.18 -10.65 -17.81
N ILE A 133 18.97 -9.44 -17.25
CA ILE A 133 20.09 -8.53 -16.98
C ILE A 133 20.85 -9.15 -15.79
N GLY A 134 21.96 -9.82 -16.09
CA GLY A 134 23.01 -10.29 -15.17
C GLY A 134 22.59 -10.54 -13.70
N ALA A 135 22.45 -11.83 -13.35
CA ALA A 135 22.56 -12.33 -11.98
C ALA A 135 21.87 -11.49 -10.89
N ILE A 136 20.57 -11.21 -11.07
CA ILE A 136 19.76 -10.72 -9.94
C ILE A 136 19.65 -11.89 -8.96
N PRO A 137 20.00 -11.71 -7.67
CA PRO A 137 20.00 -12.82 -6.71
C PRO A 137 18.57 -13.32 -6.44
N ASP A 138 18.41 -14.62 -6.23
CA ASP A 138 17.10 -15.31 -6.18
C ASP A 138 16.14 -14.73 -5.13
N TRP A 139 16.69 -14.26 -4.00
CA TRP A 139 15.92 -13.59 -2.95
C TRP A 139 15.25 -12.30 -3.43
N ALA A 140 15.90 -11.54 -4.33
CA ALA A 140 15.39 -10.28 -4.85
C ALA A 140 14.22 -10.49 -5.81
N VAL A 141 14.29 -11.54 -6.61
CA VAL A 141 13.19 -11.98 -7.51
C VAL A 141 12.00 -12.45 -6.67
N HIS A 142 12.25 -13.31 -5.67
CA HIS A 142 11.22 -13.81 -4.78
C HIS A 142 10.50 -12.69 -4.02
N LEU A 143 11.29 -11.74 -3.50
CA LEU A 143 10.78 -10.57 -2.79
C LEU A 143 9.92 -9.68 -3.71
N GLY A 144 10.38 -9.46 -4.94
CA GLY A 144 9.66 -8.68 -5.95
C GLY A 144 8.27 -9.26 -6.25
N TYR A 145 8.18 -10.56 -6.49
CA TYR A 145 6.92 -11.26 -6.73
C TYR A 145 5.91 -11.09 -5.59
N ARG A 146 6.37 -11.17 -4.33
CA ARG A 146 5.48 -11.03 -3.17
C ARG A 146 4.99 -9.60 -2.97
N VAL A 147 5.89 -8.61 -3.08
CA VAL A 147 5.53 -7.19 -2.94
C VAL A 147 4.57 -6.78 -4.06
N TYR A 148 4.84 -7.20 -5.30
CA TYR A 148 3.95 -6.93 -6.43
C TYR A 148 2.56 -7.53 -6.22
N SER A 149 2.49 -8.81 -5.81
CA SER A 149 1.20 -9.47 -5.55
C SER A 149 0.39 -8.76 -4.46
N MET A 150 1.04 -8.37 -3.36
CA MET A 150 0.39 -7.64 -2.28
C MET A 150 -0.16 -6.28 -2.74
N MET A 151 0.62 -5.53 -3.53
CA MET A 151 0.18 -4.25 -4.08
C MET A 151 -0.94 -4.40 -5.10
N PHE A 152 -0.89 -5.43 -5.94
CA PHE A 152 -1.90 -5.72 -6.95
C PHE A 152 -3.23 -6.14 -6.31
N THR A 153 -3.22 -7.11 -5.40
CA THR A 153 -4.40 -7.59 -4.68
C THR A 153 -5.07 -6.46 -3.92
N THR A 154 -4.30 -5.69 -3.15
CA THR A 154 -4.86 -4.56 -2.41
C THR A 154 -5.45 -3.53 -3.38
N THR A 155 -4.81 -3.26 -4.53
CA THR A 155 -5.30 -2.32 -5.56
C THR A 155 -6.63 -2.75 -6.14
N ILE A 156 -6.79 -4.03 -6.44
CA ILE A 156 -8.07 -4.58 -6.92
C ILE A 156 -9.17 -4.41 -5.87
N ILE A 157 -8.91 -4.74 -4.60
CA ILE A 157 -9.89 -4.52 -3.52
C ILE A 157 -10.22 -3.02 -3.39
N GLY A 158 -9.21 -2.16 -3.47
CA GLY A 158 -9.40 -0.71 -3.41
C GLY A 158 -10.18 -0.16 -4.60
N LEU A 159 -10.04 -0.76 -5.79
CA LEU A 159 -10.79 -0.41 -6.98
C LEU A 159 -12.25 -0.86 -6.85
N LEU A 160 -12.50 -2.08 -6.36
CA LEU A 160 -13.85 -2.58 -6.08
C LEU A 160 -14.57 -1.72 -5.03
N LEU A 161 -13.89 -1.36 -3.94
CA LEU A 161 -14.45 -0.48 -2.91
C LEU A 161 -14.68 0.94 -3.41
N SER A 162 -13.76 1.47 -4.23
CA SER A 162 -13.91 2.81 -4.84
C SER A 162 -14.97 2.85 -5.95
N TYR A 163 -15.26 1.72 -6.59
CA TYR A 163 -16.37 1.60 -7.54
C TYR A 163 -17.73 1.62 -6.81
N ARG A 164 -17.83 0.87 -5.69
CA ARG A 164 -19.07 0.73 -4.93
C ARG A 164 -19.39 1.93 -4.02
N TYR A 165 -18.35 2.61 -3.51
CA TYR A 165 -18.45 3.72 -2.57
C TYR A 165 -17.69 4.95 -3.08
N ARG A 166 -17.49 5.95 -2.23
CA ARG A 166 -16.66 7.12 -2.53
C ARG A 166 -15.20 6.71 -2.80
N ALA A 167 -14.55 7.36 -3.76
CA ALA A 167 -13.16 7.08 -4.17
C ALA A 167 -12.10 7.17 -3.03
N ARG A 168 -12.40 7.89 -1.94
CA ARG A 168 -11.52 7.98 -0.75
C ARG A 168 -11.85 6.96 0.35
N THR A 169 -12.77 6.03 0.12
CA THR A 169 -13.12 4.98 1.10
C THR A 169 -11.91 4.10 1.40
N TRP A 170 -11.14 3.69 0.38
CA TRP A 170 -9.92 2.90 0.59
C TRP A 170 -8.93 3.57 1.56
N CYS A 171 -8.74 4.89 1.43
CA CYS A 171 -7.81 5.64 2.27
C CYS A 171 -8.23 5.65 3.76
N ALA A 172 -9.52 5.49 4.06
CA ALA A 172 -10.03 5.43 5.42
C ALA A 172 -9.72 4.09 6.12
N ILE A 173 -9.60 3.00 5.35
CA ILE A 173 -9.30 1.63 5.85
C ILE A 173 -7.83 1.25 5.62
N CYS A 174 -7.10 2.05 4.84
CA CYS A 174 -5.73 1.77 4.45
C CYS A 174 -4.86 1.44 5.69
N PRO A 175 -4.16 0.29 5.69
CA PRO A 175 -3.33 -0.11 6.82
C PRO A 175 -2.23 0.91 7.04
N MET A 176 -1.64 1.48 5.98
CA MET A 176 -0.63 2.55 6.09
C MET A 176 -1.19 3.84 6.68
N GLY A 177 -2.43 4.20 6.36
CA GLY A 177 -3.11 5.35 6.97
C GLY A 177 -3.35 5.16 8.48
N THR A 178 -3.58 3.91 8.88
CA THR A 178 -3.78 3.52 10.27
C THR A 178 -2.45 3.46 11.03
N LEU A 179 -1.42 2.83 10.45
CA LEU A 179 -0.04 2.79 10.96
C LEU A 179 0.56 4.19 11.13
N SER A 180 0.46 5.04 10.10
CA SER A 180 0.88 6.45 10.20
C SER A 180 0.09 7.21 11.26
N GLY A 181 -1.18 6.86 11.46
CA GLY A 181 -1.99 7.42 12.53
C GLY A 181 -1.53 7.05 13.94
N PHE A 182 -1.02 5.84 14.13
CA PHE A 182 -0.41 5.40 15.39
C PHE A 182 1.00 5.97 15.59
N ALA A 183 1.76 6.15 14.51
CA ALA A 183 3.12 6.68 14.55
C ALA A 183 3.19 8.20 14.81
N ILE A 184 2.11 8.94 14.55
CA ILE A 184 2.00 10.35 14.95
C ILE A 184 2.02 10.41 16.47
N ARG A 185 3.07 11.02 17.04
CA ARG A 185 3.07 11.39 18.46
C ARG A 185 1.97 12.42 18.64
N LYS A 186 0.87 12.05 19.30
CA LYS A 186 -0.02 13.05 19.88
C LYS A 186 0.85 13.91 20.80
N PRO A 187 0.89 15.25 20.65
CA PRO A 187 1.45 16.05 21.72
C PRO A 187 0.68 15.67 22.99
N ILE A 188 1.42 15.33 24.04
CA ILE A 188 0.84 15.13 25.37
C ILE A 188 0.23 16.48 25.72
N THR A 189 -1.08 16.64 25.52
CA THR A 189 -1.82 17.70 26.18
C THR A 189 -1.83 17.32 27.64
N LEU A 190 -0.82 17.79 28.38
CA LEU A 190 -0.92 17.96 29.82
C LEU A 190 -2.13 18.85 30.05
N GLY A 191 -3.27 18.23 30.35
CA GLY A 191 -4.41 18.94 30.90
C GLY A 191 -4.03 19.35 32.31
N THR A 192 -3.73 20.63 32.50
CA THR A 192 -4.08 21.31 33.73
C THR A 192 -5.42 22.00 33.49
N ASN A 193 -6.39 21.56 34.30
CA ASN A 193 -7.79 21.94 34.34
C ASN A 193 -7.99 23.44 34.63
N GLU A 194 -9.18 23.94 34.26
CA GLU A 194 -10.01 24.97 34.93
C GLU A 194 -9.31 26.24 35.44
N HIS A 195 -9.70 27.44 35.02
CA HIS A 195 -10.92 28.05 35.52
C HIS A 195 -11.54 29.06 34.53
N VAL A 196 -12.85 28.90 34.40
CA VAL A 196 -13.83 29.95 34.11
C VAL A 196 -13.78 31.00 35.24
N ALA A 197 -13.54 32.26 34.90
CA ALA A 197 -13.98 33.45 35.64
C ALA A 197 -13.82 34.63 34.65
N LYS A 198 -14.92 35.01 34.00
CA LYS A 198 -15.77 36.18 34.32
C LYS A 198 -15.18 37.48 33.77
#